data_AF-A0AAU9BA35-F1
#
_entry.id   AF-A0AAU9BA35-F1
#
_cell.length_a   1.000
_cell.length_b   1.000
_cell.length_c   1.000
_cell.angle_alpha   90.00
_cell.angle_beta   90.00
_cell.angle_gamma   90.00
#
_symmetry.space_group_name_H-M   'P 1'
#
loop_
_entity.id
_entity.type
_entity.pdbx_description
1 polymer ?
#
loop_
_entity_poly.entity_id
_entity_poly.type
_entity_poly.pdbx_seq_one_letter_code
_entity_poly.pdbx_strand_id
1 'polypeptide(L)' 'MIYTTGTIAISGNTLTGTAMIGGQENIVQIYGVRKQSNQTQYRAGYPFNWSWVSANTFSSTTCH' A
#
# COMPACT_ATOMS: atom_id res chain seq x y z
N MET A 1 20.42 -0.49 18.96
CA MET A 1 20.56 -0.27 17.51
C MET A 1 19.15 -0.19 16.94
N ILE A 2 18.68 1.02 16.65
CA ILE A 2 17.30 1.28 16.23
C ILE A 2 17.32 1.33 14.71
N TYR A 3 16.73 0.33 14.05
CA TYR A 3 16.75 0.23 12.60
C TYR A 3 15.69 1.17 12.00
N THR A 4 16.21 2.24 11.41
CA THR A 4 16.02 2.62 10.00
C THR A 4 14.72 3.33 9.59
N THR A 5 14.93 4.57 9.10
CA THR A 5 14.16 5.30 8.07
C THR A 5 12.69 5.62 8.33
N GLY A 6 12.43 6.68 9.11
CA GLY A 6 12.16 8.03 8.57
C GLY A 6 11.05 8.25 7.52
N THR A 7 10.26 7.26 7.16
CA THR A 7 8.95 7.45 6.53
C THR A 7 7.95 7.16 7.62
N ILE A 8 7.33 8.22 8.17
CA ILE A 8 6.37 8.23 9.27
C ILE A 8 5.87 6.82 9.63
N ALA A 9 6.60 6.16 10.53
CA ALA A 9 6.03 5.08 11.31
C ALA A 9 5.03 5.79 12.22
N ILE A 10 3.76 5.86 11.80
CA ILE A 10 2.68 5.96 12.77
C ILE A 10 2.87 4.72 13.65
N SER A 11 3.33 4.95 14.87
CA SER A 11 3.61 3.94 15.87
C SER A 11 2.52 2.87 15.86
N GLY A 12 2.84 1.70 15.31
CA GLY A 12 1.98 0.52 15.30
C GLY A 12 0.98 0.38 14.15
N ASN A 13 0.80 1.35 13.26
CA ASN A 13 -0.26 1.26 12.25
C ASN A 13 0.21 0.76 10.87
N THR A 14 -0.08 -0.49 10.55
CA THR A 14 0.21 -1.09 9.22
C THR A 14 -0.94 -0.83 8.25
N LEU A 15 -0.65 -0.20 7.10
CA LEU A 15 -1.65 0.01 6.05
C LEU A 15 -1.62 -1.17 5.08
N THR A 16 -2.77 -1.80 4.86
CA THR A 16 -2.96 -2.87 3.88
C THR A 16 -4.08 -2.51 2.91
N GLY A 17 -4.04 -3.08 1.71
CA GLY A 17 -5.09 -2.94 0.70
C GLY A 17 -5.50 -4.31 0.16
N THR A 18 -6.79 -4.51 -0.05
CA THR A 18 -7.33 -5.70 -0.70
C THR A 18 -7.41 -5.44 -2.20
N ALA A 19 -6.68 -6.21 -3.01
CA ALA A 19 -6.70 -6.11 -4.47
C ALA A 19 -7.17 -7.44 -5.11
N MET A 20 -7.92 -7.34 -6.19
CA MET A 20 -8.33 -8.50 -6.99
C MET A 20 -7.22 -8.89 -7.97
N ILE A 21 -6.56 -10.02 -7.71
CA ILE A 21 -5.46 -10.53 -8.54
C ILE A 21 -5.82 -11.94 -9.00
N GLY A 22 -5.94 -12.13 -10.32
CA GLY A 22 -6.31 -13.44 -10.88
C GLY A 22 -7.71 -13.93 -10.50
N GLY A 23 -8.64 -13.02 -10.18
CA GLY A 23 -9.99 -13.37 -9.74
C GLY A 23 -10.13 -13.68 -8.24
N GLN A 24 -9.05 -13.55 -7.45
CA GLN A 24 -9.07 -13.73 -6.00
C GLN A 24 -8.67 -12.44 -5.28
N GLU A 25 -9.35 -12.16 -4.16
CA GLU A 25 -8.93 -11.10 -3.24
C GLU A 25 -7.60 -11.46 -2.58
N ASN A 26 -6.66 -10.53 -2.65
CA ASN A 26 -5.35 -10.65 -2.02
C ASN A 26 -5.07 -9.41 -1.18
N ILE A 27 -4.56 -9.64 0.03
CA ILE A 27 -4.15 -8.56 0.93
C ILE A 27 -2.71 -8.17 0.60
N VAL A 28 -2.50 -6.89 0.35
CA VAL A 28 -1.20 -6.34 -0.02
C VAL A 28 -0.81 -5.24 0.95
N GLN A 29 0.44 -5.27 1.40
CA GLN A 29 0.99 -4.23 2.27
C GLN A 29 1.26 -2.95 1.47
N ILE A 30 0.81 -1.82 2.02
CA ILE A 30 1.00 -0.48 1.48
C ILE A 30 2.07 0.23 2.30
N TYR A 31 3.14 0.65 1.62
CA TYR A 31 4.31 1.28 2.24
C TYR A 31 4.37 2.80 2.02
N GLY A 32 3.43 3.34 1.24
CA GLY A 32 3.42 4.76 0.94
C GLY A 32 2.20 5.16 0.12
N VAL A 33 1.85 6.43 0.23
CA VAL A 33 0.72 7.05 -0.48
C VAL A 33 1.25 8.28 -1.18
N ARG A 34 0.90 8.47 -2.46
CA ARG A 34 1.20 9.70 -3.20
C ARG A 34 0.02 10.11 -4.07
N LYS A 35 0.00 11.38 -4.48
CA LYS A 35 -0.94 11.90 -5.48
C LYS A 35 -0.17 12.27 -6.75
N GLN A 36 -0.53 11.66 -7.88
CA GLN A 36 0.06 11.94 -9.19
C GLN A 36 -1.07 12.21 -10.20
N SER A 37 -1.02 13.34 -10.89
CA SER A 37 -2.06 13.72 -11.87
C SER A 37 -3.49 13.66 -11.29
N ASN A 38 -3.68 14.24 -10.10
CA ASN A 38 -4.94 14.18 -9.34
C ASN A 38 -5.43 12.78 -8.91
N GLN A 39 -4.68 11.71 -9.17
CA GLN A 39 -4.99 10.35 -8.73
C GLN A 39 -4.14 9.95 -7.54
N THR A 40 -4.75 9.27 -6.56
CA THR A 40 -4.04 8.66 -5.44
C THR A 40 -3.42 7.35 -5.89
N GLN A 41 -2.15 7.13 -5.51
CA GLN A 41 -1.41 5.90 -5.78
C GLN A 41 -0.79 5.37 -4.50
N TYR A 42 -0.76 4.05 -4.37
CA TYR A 42 -0.19 3.32 -3.25
C TYR A 42 1.08 2.60 -3.68
N ARG A 43 2.11 2.66 -2.84
CA ARG A 43 3.33 1.88 -2.99
C ARG A 43 3.07 0.49 -2.41
N ALA A 44 2.74 -0.45 -3.27
CA ALA A 44 2.29 -1.77 -2.87
C ALA A 44 3.41 -2.80 -3.02
N GLY A 45 3.58 -3.69 -2.03
CA GLY A 45 4.54 -4.79 -2.06
C GLY A 45 4.17 -5.89 -3.05
N TYR A 46 4.53 -7.14 -2.76
CA TYR A 46 4.10 -8.29 -3.57
C TYR A 46 2.56 -8.38 -3.62
N PRO A 47 1.94 -8.67 -4.79
CA PRO A 47 2.55 -9.04 -6.08
C PRO A 47 2.84 -7.87 -7.04
N PHE A 48 2.70 -6.63 -6.59
CA PHE A 48 2.94 -5.45 -7.42
C PHE A 48 4.42 -5.03 -7.49
N ASN A 49 5.34 -5.84 -6.97
CA ASN A 49 6.79 -5.65 -7.05
C ASN A 49 7.25 -4.25 -6.59
N TRP A 50 6.65 -3.73 -5.50
CA TRP A 50 6.98 -2.40 -4.98
C TRP A 50 6.69 -1.29 -5.99
N SER A 51 5.69 -1.46 -6.85
CA SER A 51 5.28 -0.43 -7.81
C SER A 51 4.32 0.57 -7.19
N TRP A 52 4.22 1.73 -7.82
CA TRP A 52 3.14 2.67 -7.54
C TRP A 52 1.91 2.26 -8.34
N VAL A 53 0.87 1.86 -7.62
CA VAL A 53 -0.36 1.32 -8.18
C VAL A 53 -1.49 2.27 -7.86
N SER A 54 -2.43 2.46 -8.79
CA SER A 54 -3.59 3.32 -8.54
C SER A 54 -4.39 2.81 -7.33
N ALA A 55 -4.85 3.72 -6.48
CA ALA A 55 -5.73 3.39 -5.36
C ALA A 55 -6.99 2.63 -5.82
N ASN A 56 -7.45 2.87 -7.06
CA ASN A 56 -8.59 2.18 -7.67
C ASN A 56 -8.36 0.68 -7.93
N THR A 57 -7.11 0.20 -7.80
CA THR A 57 -6.79 -1.23 -7.93
C THR A 57 -7.13 -2.00 -6.66
N PHE A 58 -7.32 -1.29 -5.55
CA PHE A 58 -7.67 -1.85 -4.26
C PHE A 58 -9.16 -1.65 -4.02
N SER A 59 -9.87 -2.73 -3.72
CA SER A 59 -11.29 -2.71 -3.36
C SER A 59 -11.51 -2.03 -2.01
N SER A 60 -10.55 -2.18 -1.09
CA SER A 60 -10.56 -1.57 0.25
C SER A 60 -9.13 -1.37 0.74
N THR A 61 -8.95 -0.40 1.64
CA THR A 61 -7.70 -0.19 2.39
C THR A 61 -7.98 -0.15 3.88
N THR A 62 -7.24 -0.93 4.65
CA THR A 62 -7.39 -1.04 6.11
C THR A 62 -6.12 -0.60 6.80
N CYS A 63 -6.26 0.23 7.83
CA CYS A 63 -5.19 0.65 8.71
C CYS A 63 -5.32 -0.18 10.01
N HIS A 64 -4.26 -0.90 10.39
CA HIS A 64 -4.22 -1.76 11.58
C HIS A 64 -3.26 -1.20 12.62
#